data_AF-A0A9D1UTA3-F1
#
_entry.id   AF-A0A9D1UTA3-F1
#
_cell.length_a   1.000
_cell.length_b   1.000
_cell.length_c   1.000
_cell.angle_alpha   90.00
_cell.angle_beta   90.00
_cell.angle_gamma   90.00
#
_symmetry.space_group_name_H-M   'P 1'
#
loop_
_entity.id
_entity.type
_entity.pdbx_description
1 polymer ?
#
loop_
_entity_poly.entity_id
_entity_poly.type
_entity_poly.pdbx_seq_one_letter_code
_entity_poly.pdbx_strand_id
1 'polypeptide(L)'
;MAASNHPSAETPGAETAAPNAAASHATASRAAASPTCLAGQADRLGLAGRVEQVCVVNALAPDLEGKVGVTAIDKRPVDDAVMVRALGLHADIQADRKNHGGEHKAVYAYATEDARWWSE
;
A
#
# COMPACT_ATOMS: atom_id res chain seq x y z
N MET A 1 -43.93 -40.70 -52.67
CA MET A 1 -44.55 -40.59 -51.33
C MET A 1 -45.27 -39.24 -51.31
N ALA A 2 -46.58 -39.30 -51.08
CA ALA A 2 -47.52 -38.21 -51.33
C ALA A 2 -47.39 -37.07 -50.31
N ALA A 3 -47.58 -35.84 -50.80
CA ALA A 3 -47.90 -34.67 -50.01
C ALA A 3 -49.42 -34.63 -49.74
N SER A 4 -49.80 -34.22 -48.52
CA SER A 4 -51.16 -33.78 -48.17
C SER A 4 -51.08 -32.59 -47.19
N ASN A 5 -51.44 -31.39 -47.69
CA ASN A 5 -52.49 -30.45 -47.24
C ASN A 5 -52.93 -30.49 -45.76
N HIS A 6 -53.30 -29.40 -45.04
CA HIS A 6 -53.45 -27.94 -45.21
C HIS A 6 -53.91 -27.42 -43.78
N PRO A 7 -54.62 -26.28 -43.55
CA PRO A 7 -54.14 -24.95 -43.13
C PRO A 7 -54.72 -24.48 -41.75
N SER A 8 -54.41 -23.25 -41.32
CA SER A 8 -55.28 -22.31 -40.53
C SER A 8 -54.49 -21.00 -40.31
N ALA A 9 -54.83 -19.87 -40.97
CA ALA A 9 -55.76 -18.79 -40.54
C ALA A 9 -55.43 -18.19 -39.16
N GLU A 10 -55.41 -16.88 -38.85
CA GLU A 10 -55.50 -15.57 -39.52
C GLU A 10 -54.97 -14.52 -38.49
N THR A 11 -54.60 -13.33 -38.98
CA THR A 11 -54.06 -12.06 -38.39
C THR A 11 -54.86 -11.40 -37.23
N PRO A 12 -54.52 -10.18 -36.72
CA PRO A 12 -53.27 -9.54 -36.26
C PRO A 12 -53.41 -8.92 -34.83
N GLY A 13 -52.33 -8.44 -34.22
CA GLY A 13 -52.40 -7.66 -32.97
C GLY A 13 -51.20 -6.74 -32.81
N ALA A 14 -51.42 -5.44 -32.95
CA ALA A 14 -50.46 -4.40 -32.61
C ALA A 14 -50.63 -4.02 -31.13
N GLU A 15 -49.55 -4.01 -30.36
CA GLU A 15 -49.47 -3.29 -29.09
C GLU A 15 -48.12 -2.58 -28.99
N THR A 16 -48.19 -1.32 -28.60
CA THR A 16 -47.11 -0.31 -28.61
C THR A 16 -46.52 -0.08 -27.22
N ALA A 17 -45.28 0.45 -27.18
CA ALA A 17 -44.53 1.04 -26.05
C ALA A 17 -43.72 0.05 -25.18
N ALA A 18 -42.50 0.30 -24.71
CA ALA A 18 -41.63 1.48 -24.61
C ALA A 18 -40.15 1.03 -24.59
N PRO A 19 -39.15 1.90 -24.85
CA PRO A 19 -37.73 1.52 -24.78
C PRO A 19 -37.29 1.25 -23.33
N ASN A 20 -36.67 0.11 -23.09
CA ASN A 20 -36.05 -0.21 -21.81
C ASN A 20 -34.75 0.61 -21.67
N ALA A 21 -34.84 1.77 -21.02
CA ALA A 21 -33.68 2.56 -20.65
C ALA A 21 -32.93 1.85 -19.52
N ALA A 22 -31.89 1.09 -19.88
CA ALA A 22 -30.90 0.63 -18.91
C ALA A 22 -30.21 1.86 -18.29
N ALA A 23 -30.50 2.14 -17.02
CA ALA A 23 -29.75 3.09 -16.23
C ALA A 23 -28.29 2.63 -16.18
N SER A 24 -27.41 3.30 -16.93
CA SER A 24 -25.96 3.13 -16.78
C SER A 24 -25.58 3.64 -15.41
N HIS A 25 -25.25 2.73 -14.49
CA HIS A 25 -24.45 3.07 -13.33
C HIS A 25 -23.10 3.57 -13.84
N ALA A 26 -22.92 4.88 -13.88
CA ALA A 26 -21.62 5.48 -14.13
C ALA A 26 -20.69 5.06 -12.99
N THR A 27 -19.80 4.11 -13.27
CA THR A 27 -18.62 3.89 -12.42
C THR A 27 -17.76 5.15 -12.53
N ALA A 28 -17.84 6.01 -11.51
CA ALA A 28 -16.92 7.11 -11.37
C ALA A 28 -15.50 6.52 -11.35
N SER A 29 -14.76 6.70 -12.44
CA SER A 29 -13.35 6.35 -12.50
C SER A 29 -12.66 7.13 -11.37
N ARG A 30 -12.15 6.40 -10.39
CA ARG A 30 -11.36 6.99 -9.32
C ARG A 30 -10.07 7.48 -9.94
N ALA A 31 -10.04 8.75 -10.32
CA ALA A 31 -8.81 9.41 -10.73
C ALA A 31 -7.78 9.16 -9.62
N ALA A 32 -6.67 8.53 -9.95
CA ALA A 32 -5.56 8.41 -9.03
C ALA A 32 -5.09 9.83 -8.72
N ALA A 33 -5.43 10.33 -7.55
CA ALA A 33 -5.01 11.64 -7.11
C ALA A 33 -3.48 11.69 -7.13
N SER A 34 -2.93 12.80 -7.61
CA SER A 34 -1.49 13.04 -7.60
C SER A 34 -0.94 12.78 -6.18
N PRO A 35 0.22 12.12 -6.02
CA PRO A 35 0.79 11.82 -4.70
C PRO A 35 0.92 13.08 -3.82
N THR A 36 1.10 14.25 -4.45
CA THR A 36 1.15 15.56 -3.78
C THR A 36 -0.20 15.98 -3.17
N CYS A 37 -1.33 15.65 -3.81
CA CYS A 37 -2.66 15.97 -3.28
C CYS A 37 -3.01 15.12 -2.04
N LEU A 38 -2.61 13.84 -2.06
CA LEU A 38 -2.81 12.93 -0.93
C LEU A 38 -2.00 13.38 0.30
N ALA A 39 -0.75 13.81 0.09
CA ALA A 39 0.08 14.32 1.18
C ALA A 39 -0.54 15.56 1.85
N GLY A 40 -1.02 16.52 1.05
CA GLY A 40 -1.68 17.73 1.58
C GLY A 40 -3.03 17.46 2.27
N GLN A 41 -3.76 16.41 1.86
CA GLN A 41 -4.98 15.97 2.56
C GLN A 41 -4.66 15.20 3.84
N ALA A 42 -3.63 14.34 3.83
CA ALA A 42 -3.18 13.61 5.01
C ALA A 42 -2.72 14.57 6.12
N ASP A 43 -2.00 15.62 5.75
CA ASP A 43 -1.59 16.68 6.67
C ASP A 43 -2.80 17.39 7.31
N ARG A 44 -3.76 17.85 6.49
CA ARG A 44 -4.99 18.50 6.99
C ARG A 44 -5.86 17.61 7.88
N LEU A 45 -5.86 16.30 7.63
CA LEU A 45 -6.62 15.33 8.40
C LEU A 45 -5.86 14.83 9.64
N GLY A 46 -4.64 15.31 9.88
CA GLY A 46 -3.80 14.85 10.99
C GLY A 46 -3.34 13.38 10.84
N LEU A 47 -3.36 12.87 9.62
CA LEU A 47 -2.93 11.51 9.25
C LEU A 47 -1.45 11.46 8.83
N ALA A 48 -0.79 12.62 8.71
CA ALA A 48 0.63 12.71 8.41
C ALA A 48 1.46 12.73 9.71
N GLY A 49 2.47 11.87 9.79
CA GLY A 49 3.49 11.91 10.83
C GLY A 49 4.72 12.67 10.35
N ARG A 50 5.45 13.31 11.28
CA ARG A 50 6.76 13.91 11.02
C ARG A 50 7.86 12.92 11.38
N VAL A 51 8.83 12.74 10.48
CA VAL A 51 10.06 12.02 10.81
C VAL A 51 10.98 12.98 11.55
N GLU A 52 11.22 12.71 12.84
CA GLU A 52 12.11 13.52 13.68
C GLU A 52 13.59 13.24 13.40
N GLN A 53 13.93 11.96 13.24
CA GLN A 53 15.30 11.50 13.00
C GLN A 53 15.29 10.30 12.05
N VAL A 54 16.31 10.23 11.21
CA VAL A 54 16.62 9.03 10.43
C VAL A 54 17.91 8.46 11.01
N CYS A 55 17.85 7.22 11.49
CA CYS A 55 19.01 6.56 12.07
C CYS A 55 19.47 5.40 11.18
N VAL A 56 20.78 5.33 10.95
CA VAL A 56 21.43 4.22 10.24
C VAL A 56 22.47 3.58 11.13
N VAL A 57 22.91 2.37 10.80
CA VAL A 57 23.96 1.68 11.56
C VAL A 57 25.20 2.58 11.72
N ASN A 58 25.62 2.77 12.97
CA ASN A 58 26.89 3.40 13.30
C ASN A 58 28.00 2.36 13.42
N ALA A 59 27.73 1.26 14.13
CA ALA A 59 28.67 0.16 14.30
C ALA A 59 27.95 -1.18 14.45
N LEU A 60 28.64 -2.25 14.09
CA LEU A 60 28.20 -3.60 14.44
C LEU A 60 28.75 -3.98 15.80
N ALA A 61 27.90 -4.60 16.60
CA ALA A 61 28.27 -5.15 17.90
C ALA A 61 28.13 -6.67 17.90
N PRO A 62 28.87 -7.40 18.76
CA PRO A 62 28.66 -8.82 18.96
C PRO A 62 27.23 -9.11 19.45
N ASP A 63 26.61 -10.12 18.86
CA ASP A 63 25.34 -10.69 19.36
C ASP A 63 25.67 -11.75 20.42
N LEU A 64 25.85 -11.31 21.68
CA LEU A 64 26.40 -12.15 22.75
C LEU A 64 25.45 -13.29 23.18
N GLU A 65 24.15 -13.10 23.05
CA GLU A 65 23.13 -14.06 23.51
C GLU A 65 22.36 -14.71 22.35
N GLY A 66 22.42 -14.11 21.15
CA GLY A 66 21.71 -14.61 19.98
C GLY A 66 22.54 -15.54 19.09
N LYS A 67 21.95 -15.88 17.94
CA LYS A 67 22.49 -16.85 16.98
C LYS A 67 23.02 -16.20 15.70
N VAL A 68 22.91 -14.87 15.59
CA VAL A 68 23.26 -14.12 14.37
C VAL A 68 24.76 -13.80 14.33
N GLY A 69 25.39 -13.75 15.51
CA GLY A 69 26.83 -13.49 15.70
C GLY A 69 27.16 -11.99 15.75
N VAL A 70 26.41 -11.16 15.04
CA VAL A 70 26.49 -9.70 15.12
C VAL A 70 25.10 -9.07 15.14
N THR A 71 25.00 -7.89 15.75
CA THR A 71 23.83 -7.03 15.71
C THR A 71 24.17 -5.67 15.10
N ALA A 72 23.22 -5.10 14.36
CA ALA A 72 23.28 -3.76 13.79
C ALA A 72 22.37 -2.78 14.56
N ILE A 73 22.18 -3.02 15.86
CA ILE A 73 21.25 -2.25 16.69
C ILE A 73 21.80 -0.87 17.09
N ASP A 74 23.13 -0.67 17.10
CA ASP A 74 23.74 0.65 17.28
C ASP A 74 23.47 1.50 16.04
N LYS A 75 22.30 2.15 16.03
CA LYS A 75 21.87 3.10 15.01
C LYS A 75 21.89 4.50 15.59
N ARG A 76 22.40 5.46 14.81
CA ARG A 76 22.54 6.86 15.22
C ARG A 76 21.93 7.78 14.17
N PRO A 77 21.43 8.96 14.57
CA PRO A 77 20.86 9.92 13.65
C PRO A 77 21.91 10.38 12.63
N VAL A 78 21.44 10.68 11.42
CA VAL A 78 22.23 11.38 10.40
C VAL A 78 21.55 12.70 10.06
N ASP A 79 22.36 13.72 9.81
CA ASP A 79 21.87 15.09 9.57
C ASP A 79 21.44 15.32 8.11
N ASP A 80 22.04 14.56 7.18
CA ASP A 80 21.79 14.68 5.76
C ASP A 80 20.62 13.82 5.27
N ALA A 81 20.08 14.19 4.10
CA ALA A 81 19.05 13.40 3.44
C ALA A 81 19.55 11.98 3.11
N VAL A 82 18.74 10.98 3.45
CA VAL A 82 19.08 9.56 3.22
C VAL A 82 18.25 8.99 2.07
N MET A 83 18.93 8.34 1.12
CA MET A 83 18.26 7.63 0.04
C MET A 83 17.55 6.38 0.55
N VAL A 84 16.26 6.27 0.27
CA VAL A 84 15.44 5.07 0.55
C VAL A 84 15.51 4.12 -0.64
N ARG A 85 15.80 2.83 -0.40
CA ARG A 85 15.85 1.76 -1.40
C ARG A 85 14.88 0.64 -1.01
N ALA A 86 14.60 -0.26 -1.95
CA ALA A 86 13.67 -1.38 -1.75
C ALA A 86 14.00 -2.24 -0.51
N LEU A 87 15.29 -2.38 -0.18
CA LEU A 87 15.77 -3.20 0.95
C LEU A 87 16.24 -2.38 2.16
N GLY A 88 16.01 -1.07 2.17
CA GLY A 88 16.30 -0.21 3.32
C GLY A 88 16.99 1.10 2.96
N LEU A 89 17.52 1.76 3.98
CA LEU A 89 18.17 3.05 3.86
C LEU A 89 19.62 2.91 3.35
N HIS A 90 20.09 3.90 2.60
CA HIS A 90 21.52 3.99 2.31
C HIS A 90 22.33 4.07 3.60
N ALA A 91 23.47 3.36 3.64
CA ALA A 91 24.34 3.22 4.81
C ALA A 91 23.72 2.49 6.02
N ASP A 92 22.50 1.94 5.93
CA ASP A 92 21.96 1.05 6.97
C ASP A 92 22.08 -0.43 6.58
N ILE A 93 22.13 -1.31 7.59
CA ILE A 93 22.08 -2.76 7.38
C ILE A 93 21.20 -3.48 8.41
N GLN A 94 20.66 -4.62 7.98
CA GLN A 94 20.00 -5.60 8.83
C GLN A 94 20.96 -6.78 9.01
N ALA A 95 21.31 -7.10 10.26
CA ALA A 95 22.24 -8.18 10.55
C ALA A 95 21.64 -9.57 10.21
N ASP A 96 20.40 -9.83 10.61
CA ASP A 96 19.67 -11.06 10.26
C ASP A 96 18.71 -10.83 9.09
N ARG A 97 19.21 -10.89 7.85
CA ARG A 97 18.34 -10.71 6.68
C ARG A 97 17.34 -11.84 6.46
N LYS A 98 17.60 -13.04 6.98
CA LYS A 98 16.72 -14.20 6.79
C LYS A 98 15.40 -13.99 7.55
N ASN A 99 15.48 -13.52 8.78
CA ASN A 99 14.28 -13.35 9.62
C ASN A 99 13.82 -11.90 9.72
N HIS A 100 14.74 -10.94 9.61
CA HIS A 100 14.47 -9.51 9.85
C HIS A 100 14.60 -8.67 8.58
N GLY A 101 15.03 -9.25 7.46
CA GLY A 101 15.19 -8.54 6.19
C GLY A 101 14.01 -8.64 5.23
N GLY A 102 14.21 -8.05 4.06
CA GLY A 102 13.25 -8.04 2.94
C GLY A 102 12.48 -6.72 2.82
N GLU A 103 11.80 -6.55 1.68
CA GLU A 103 11.11 -5.30 1.34
C GLU A 103 10.06 -4.89 2.37
N HIS A 104 9.36 -5.86 2.95
CA HIS A 104 8.35 -5.64 3.98
C HIS A 104 8.92 -5.30 5.36
N LYS A 105 10.25 -5.35 5.53
CA LYS A 105 10.96 -5.00 6.75
C LYS A 105 12.09 -4.01 6.48
N ALA A 106 12.06 -3.31 5.33
CA ALA A 106 13.16 -2.46 4.87
C ALA A 106 13.49 -1.30 5.82
N VAL A 107 12.48 -0.75 6.51
CA VAL A 107 12.63 0.33 7.48
C VAL A 107 11.78 0.01 8.71
N TYR A 108 12.33 0.28 9.89
CA TYR A 108 11.60 0.22 11.15
C TYR A 108 11.33 1.65 11.64
N ALA A 109 10.10 1.92 12.07
CA ALA A 109 9.70 3.20 12.64
C ALA A 109 9.38 3.02 14.12
N TYR A 110 9.80 3.97 14.95
CA TYR A 110 9.55 3.98 16.39
C TYR A 110 9.00 5.34 16.80
N ALA A 111 7.95 5.36 17.61
CA ALA A 111 7.27 6.59 17.99
C ALA A 111 8.09 7.37 19.03
N THR A 112 8.09 8.70 18.92
CA THR A 112 8.81 9.55 19.87
C THR A 112 8.15 9.51 21.26
N GLU A 113 6.83 9.34 21.29
CA GLU A 113 6.03 9.16 22.50
C GLU A 113 6.46 7.91 23.27
N ASP A 114 6.67 6.79 22.56
CA ASP A 114 7.15 5.55 23.16
C ASP A 114 8.59 5.72 23.68
N ALA A 115 9.47 6.35 22.89
CA ALA A 115 10.84 6.62 23.31
C ALA A 115 10.91 7.47 24.59
N ARG A 116 10.05 8.49 24.70
CA ARG A 116 9.93 9.33 25.89
C ARG A 116 9.47 8.52 27.09
N TRP A 117 8.40 7.75 26.93
CA TRP A 117 7.85 6.90 27.98
C TRP A 117 8.90 5.98 28.61
N TRP A 118 9.76 5.36 27.80
CA TRP A 118 10.80 4.46 28.30
C TRP A 118 12.04 5.16 28.89
N SER A 119 12.17 6.48 28.69
CA SER A 119 13.32 7.26 29.17
C SER A 119 13.11 7.92 30.53
N GLU A 120 11.88 7.87 31.06
CA GLU A 120 11.50 8.34 32.40
C GLU A 120 11.88 7.32 33.49
#